data_AF-A0A5Q2RIA8-F1
#
_entry.id   AF-A0A5Q2RIA8-F1
#
_cell.length_a   1.000
_cell.length_b   1.000
_cell.length_c   1.000
_cell.angle_alpha   90.00
_cell.angle_beta   90.00
_cell.angle_gamma   90.00
#
_symmetry.space_group_name_H-M   'P 1'
#
loop_
_entity.id
_entity.type
_entity.pdbx_description
1 polymer ?
#
loop_
_entity_poly.entity_id
_entity_poly.type
_entity_poly.pdbx_seq_one_letter_code
_entity_poly.pdbx_strand_id
1 'polypeptide(L)'
;MDRGQNGSWTVRVVAAVVVAGLMAVGCSGDDDGAGPVPDSSNADTAPAEASTGPVDTSNFDDIVRVTPHVDEGQVSSGWIGLDGGTLTLDAADGTTFTLDVPADSLRFPAEITMTAVAAIDGLPFGDGPAYAVDLQPSGLIFDVPATLTITPAEPIDVDEQLPFTYQGSELTIARPSMETPDVAIEVDHFSGYGVAKGFLGDVEEVRHRLGEDALRRIESEINAFLVAERQRELAGEEPNPEWGDRMREYFEQIEREVVEPRMAAAGESCAAGRLAAETHLGFARQWQITLGEEYPTSYHEVIDTVASVCMQEEHEICVDHHVIHRLPPIHYSFERSSALIGAPTEEVLAESRRLLEDCLRFELEVEVTAAGETDWGYLAVRSEDTARFTTDVVFDAEAIRFTPTTATMESDQPAYDVTAGGCTAGSPEPWSASAQFLEVRWGVTDYDDTKELGELEWLVVFLDMPDATLAIPSLVCNGADGGPFEDPVTSAAIFELAVPDQAIRDWNILGEETVASAEWDVEAPTGTTGQMRSFGWAELRHTPGGA
;
A
#
# COMPACT_ATOMS: atom_id res chain seq x y z
N MET A 1 -8.52 -17.49 -49.34
CA MET A 1 -7.07 -17.45 -49.57
C MET A 1 -6.61 -16.11 -49.00
N ASP A 2 -6.38 -15.93 -47.71
CA ASP A 2 -6.10 -16.85 -46.60
C ASP A 2 -6.83 -16.30 -45.35
N ARG A 3 -7.62 -17.12 -44.65
CA ARG A 3 -8.39 -16.72 -43.45
C ARG A 3 -8.08 -17.56 -42.21
N GLY A 4 -7.20 -18.57 -42.33
CA GLY A 4 -6.94 -19.55 -41.27
C GLY A 4 -5.84 -19.19 -40.27
N GLN A 5 -4.93 -18.27 -40.60
CA GLN A 5 -3.81 -17.93 -39.70
C GLN A 5 -4.10 -16.82 -38.68
N ASN A 6 -5.18 -16.03 -38.85
CA ASN A 6 -5.47 -14.93 -37.93
C ASN A 6 -6.11 -15.37 -36.60
N GLY A 7 -6.72 -16.57 -36.53
CA GLY A 7 -7.46 -17.04 -35.35
C GLY A 7 -6.57 -17.50 -34.19
N SER A 8 -5.51 -18.25 -34.47
CA SER A 8 -4.59 -18.75 -33.42
C SER A 8 -3.79 -17.60 -32.76
N TRP A 9 -3.42 -16.57 -33.53
CA TRP A 9 -2.71 -15.41 -32.98
C TRP A 9 -3.63 -14.53 -32.11
N THR A 10 -4.91 -14.37 -32.48
CA THR A 10 -5.87 -13.60 -31.67
C THR A 10 -6.22 -14.31 -30.36
N VAL A 11 -6.37 -15.63 -30.34
CA VAL A 11 -6.61 -16.38 -29.09
C VAL A 11 -5.42 -16.28 -28.13
N ARG A 12 -4.18 -16.43 -28.64
CA ARG A 12 -2.96 -16.34 -27.81
C ARG A 12 -2.72 -14.93 -27.25
N VAL A 13 -2.96 -13.88 -28.04
CA VAL A 13 -2.80 -12.48 -27.59
C VAL A 13 -3.93 -12.07 -26.63
N VAL A 14 -5.15 -12.58 -26.82
CA VAL A 14 -6.28 -12.24 -25.95
C VAL A 14 -6.25 -13.04 -24.65
N ALA A 15 -5.89 -14.33 -24.66
CA ALA A 15 -5.79 -15.15 -23.44
C ALA A 15 -4.72 -14.62 -22.46
N ALA A 16 -3.56 -14.18 -22.96
CA ALA A 16 -2.51 -13.54 -22.15
C ALA A 16 -2.96 -12.19 -21.54
N VAL A 17 -3.97 -11.56 -22.14
CA VAL A 17 -4.47 -10.25 -21.73
C VAL A 17 -5.61 -10.37 -20.71
N VAL A 18 -6.49 -11.37 -20.83
CA VAL A 18 -7.84 -11.41 -20.23
C VAL A 18 -7.89 -11.27 -18.70
N VAL A 19 -6.81 -11.55 -17.96
CA VAL A 19 -6.77 -11.31 -16.49
C VAL A 19 -5.41 -10.82 -15.94
N ALA A 20 -4.28 -10.87 -16.69
CA ALA A 20 -3.02 -10.24 -16.25
C ALA A 20 -3.14 -8.71 -16.03
N GLY A 21 -4.22 -8.09 -16.55
CA GLY A 21 -4.54 -6.67 -16.45
C GLY A 21 -5.12 -6.18 -15.12
N LEU A 22 -5.13 -6.98 -14.05
CA LEU A 22 -5.42 -6.43 -12.71
C LEU A 22 -4.19 -5.76 -12.06
N MET A 23 -2.92 -5.97 -12.51
CA MET A 23 -1.77 -5.23 -11.94
C MET A 23 -0.58 -4.83 -12.85
N ALA A 24 -0.49 -5.16 -14.15
CA ALA A 24 0.66 -4.67 -14.94
C ALA A 24 0.36 -4.19 -16.37
N VAL A 25 0.95 -3.03 -16.70
CA VAL A 25 0.99 -2.43 -18.05
C VAL A 25 2.38 -2.64 -18.64
N GLY A 26 2.48 -3.30 -19.80
CA GLY A 26 3.72 -3.35 -20.57
C GLY A 26 3.55 -4.00 -21.95
N CYS A 27 4.05 -3.33 -22.99
CA CYS A 27 3.89 -3.64 -24.42
C CYS A 27 4.68 -4.87 -24.90
N SER A 28 4.18 -5.53 -25.96
CA SER A 28 4.98 -6.43 -26.81
C SER A 28 4.67 -6.21 -28.31
N GLY A 29 5.67 -6.51 -29.15
CA GLY A 29 5.67 -6.34 -30.60
C GLY A 29 6.02 -7.62 -31.37
N ASP A 30 5.77 -7.55 -32.68
CA ASP A 30 5.79 -8.54 -33.79
C ASP A 30 7.10 -9.39 -33.94
N ASP A 31 7.22 -10.52 -34.68
CA ASP A 31 6.58 -10.98 -35.92
C ASP A 31 6.94 -12.48 -36.26
N ASP A 32 6.05 -13.14 -37.01
CA ASP A 32 6.18 -14.14 -38.10
C ASP A 32 6.98 -15.48 -38.06
N GLY A 33 6.30 -16.54 -38.55
CA GLY A 33 6.93 -17.60 -39.37
C GLY A 33 6.27 -18.99 -39.40
N ALA A 34 5.25 -19.20 -40.24
CA ALA A 34 4.61 -20.50 -40.47
C ALA A 34 5.28 -21.34 -41.59
N GLY A 35 5.18 -22.68 -41.48
CA GLY A 35 5.45 -23.65 -42.55
C GLY A 35 4.51 -24.87 -42.46
N PRO A 36 4.04 -25.48 -43.58
CA PRO A 36 2.85 -26.35 -43.55
C PRO A 36 3.13 -27.84 -43.85
N VAL A 37 2.40 -28.78 -43.24
CA VAL A 37 2.15 -30.15 -43.76
C VAL A 37 0.89 -30.79 -43.09
N PRO A 38 0.35 -31.96 -43.51
CA PRO A 38 -0.95 -32.06 -44.15
C PRO A 38 -2.01 -32.89 -43.39
N ASP A 39 -3.23 -32.74 -43.90
CA ASP A 39 -4.51 -33.40 -43.65
C ASP A 39 -4.48 -34.94 -43.48
N SER A 40 -5.12 -35.44 -42.40
CA SER A 40 -5.72 -36.78 -42.39
C SER A 40 -6.93 -36.87 -41.44
N SER A 41 -8.06 -37.18 -42.06
CA SER A 41 -9.42 -37.32 -41.53
C SER A 41 -9.69 -38.55 -40.64
N ASN A 42 -10.68 -38.35 -39.76
CA ASN A 42 -11.64 -39.28 -39.11
C ASN A 42 -11.24 -39.92 -37.76
N ALA A 43 -11.98 -39.60 -36.70
CA ALA A 43 -13.18 -40.35 -36.29
C ALA A 43 -13.96 -39.63 -35.17
N ASP A 44 -15.28 -39.63 -35.30
CA ASP A 44 -16.28 -39.11 -34.35
C ASP A 44 -16.05 -39.59 -32.90
N THR A 45 -15.76 -38.66 -32.00
CA THR A 45 -16.31 -38.64 -30.63
C THR A 45 -16.40 -37.15 -30.28
N ALA A 46 -17.61 -36.60 -30.20
CA ALA A 46 -17.79 -35.19 -29.88
C ALA A 46 -17.18 -34.91 -28.48
N PRO A 47 -16.25 -33.94 -28.35
CA PRO A 47 -15.81 -33.49 -27.03
C PRO A 47 -17.02 -32.89 -26.29
N ALA A 48 -17.12 -33.17 -25.00
CA ALA A 48 -18.10 -32.51 -24.14
C ALA A 48 -17.87 -30.99 -24.19
N GLU A 49 -18.92 -30.21 -24.44
CA GLU A 49 -18.85 -28.75 -24.36
C GLU A 49 -18.55 -28.35 -22.91
N ALA A 50 -17.31 -27.92 -22.67
CA ALA A 50 -16.74 -27.71 -21.34
C ALA A 50 -17.22 -26.44 -20.62
N SER A 51 -17.95 -25.57 -21.31
CA SER A 51 -18.65 -24.44 -20.73
C SER A 51 -19.90 -24.19 -21.56
N THR A 52 -21.06 -24.14 -20.90
CA THR A 52 -22.32 -23.80 -21.57
C THR A 52 -22.58 -22.29 -21.62
N GLY A 53 -21.64 -21.46 -21.12
CA GLY A 53 -21.79 -20.01 -20.99
C GLY A 53 -21.83 -19.52 -19.54
N PRO A 54 -22.47 -18.36 -19.29
CA PRO A 54 -22.61 -17.75 -17.97
C PRO A 54 -23.03 -18.75 -16.88
N VAL A 55 -22.46 -18.59 -15.69
CA VAL A 55 -22.68 -19.48 -14.53
C VAL A 55 -23.70 -18.91 -13.56
N ASP A 56 -24.40 -19.73 -12.81
CA ASP A 56 -25.20 -19.23 -11.68
C ASP A 56 -24.25 -18.79 -10.54
N THR A 57 -24.28 -17.51 -10.18
CA THR A 57 -23.45 -16.94 -9.11
C THR A 57 -24.21 -16.74 -7.79
N SER A 58 -25.44 -17.23 -7.69
CA SER A 58 -26.24 -17.14 -6.47
C SER A 58 -25.50 -17.71 -5.25
N ASN A 59 -25.91 -17.28 -4.06
CA ASN A 59 -25.28 -17.77 -2.83
C ASN A 59 -25.66 -19.24 -2.61
N PHE A 60 -24.65 -20.12 -2.72
CA PHE A 60 -24.79 -21.53 -2.43
C PHE A 60 -24.24 -21.85 -1.03
N ASP A 61 -25.05 -22.53 -0.21
CA ASP A 61 -24.61 -22.99 1.12
C ASP A 61 -23.63 -24.18 1.04
N ASP A 62 -23.53 -24.83 -0.14
CA ASP A 62 -22.73 -26.04 -0.38
C ASP A 62 -21.60 -25.77 -1.37
N ILE A 63 -20.75 -24.77 -1.12
CA ILE A 63 -19.54 -24.50 -1.93
C ILE A 63 -18.58 -25.70 -1.80
N VAL A 64 -17.91 -26.07 -2.90
CA VAL A 64 -16.88 -27.12 -2.86
C VAL A 64 -15.70 -26.64 -2.03
N ARG A 65 -15.29 -27.46 -1.06
CA ARG A 65 -14.14 -27.19 -0.20
C ARG A 65 -13.16 -28.33 -0.26
N VAL A 66 -11.88 -27.98 -0.34
CA VAL A 66 -10.77 -28.94 -0.33
C VAL A 66 -9.97 -28.85 0.96
N THR A 67 -9.27 -29.93 1.30
CA THR A 67 -8.28 -29.95 2.38
C THR A 67 -6.97 -30.53 1.85
N PRO A 68 -5.98 -29.68 1.53
CA PRO A 68 -4.67 -30.13 1.07
C PRO A 68 -3.85 -30.70 2.24
N HIS A 69 -3.13 -31.77 1.97
CA HIS A 69 -2.17 -32.39 2.89
C HIS A 69 -0.77 -32.30 2.27
N VAL A 70 0.02 -31.33 2.70
CA VAL A 70 1.38 -31.11 2.19
C VAL A 70 2.36 -32.18 2.70
N ASP A 71 3.35 -32.54 1.88
CA ASP A 71 4.48 -33.37 2.28
C ASP A 71 5.65 -32.48 2.71
N GLU A 72 5.74 -32.24 4.03
CA GLU A 72 6.82 -31.41 4.61
C GLU A 72 8.24 -31.96 4.32
N GLY A 73 8.37 -33.22 3.88
CA GLY A 73 9.63 -33.81 3.46
C GLY A 73 10.02 -33.53 2.00
N GLN A 74 9.11 -32.99 1.18
CA GLN A 74 9.29 -32.71 -0.24
C GLN A 74 9.15 -31.21 -0.51
N VAL A 75 10.22 -30.48 -0.23
CA VAL A 75 10.26 -29.01 -0.26
C VAL A 75 11.46 -28.51 -1.05
N SER A 76 11.25 -27.42 -1.79
CA SER A 76 12.29 -26.65 -2.45
C SER A 76 12.11 -25.18 -2.08
N SER A 77 13.19 -24.51 -1.70
CA SER A 77 13.17 -23.10 -1.32
C SER A 77 14.30 -22.35 -2.00
N GLY A 78 14.04 -21.12 -2.40
CA GLY A 78 15.03 -20.27 -3.07
C GLY A 78 14.73 -18.79 -2.89
N TRP A 79 15.80 -17.99 -2.78
CA TRP A 79 15.69 -16.54 -2.80
C TRP A 79 15.60 -16.07 -4.26
N ILE A 80 14.48 -15.45 -4.63
CA ILE A 80 14.24 -14.91 -5.97
C ILE A 80 14.29 -13.37 -5.90
N GLY A 81 15.09 -12.78 -6.77
CA GLY A 81 15.27 -11.33 -6.88
C GLY A 81 14.42 -10.72 -7.99
N LEU A 82 14.64 -9.43 -8.25
CA LEU A 82 13.94 -8.69 -9.32
C LEU A 82 14.29 -9.20 -10.73
N ASP A 83 15.46 -9.83 -10.89
CA ASP A 83 15.86 -10.44 -12.17
C ASP A 83 15.06 -11.73 -12.51
N GLY A 84 14.17 -12.16 -11.62
CA GLY A 84 13.45 -13.42 -11.73
C GLY A 84 14.30 -14.63 -11.34
N GLY A 85 13.83 -15.82 -11.70
CA GLY A 85 14.54 -17.07 -11.46
C GLY A 85 13.66 -18.30 -11.59
N THR A 86 14.24 -19.47 -11.32
CA THR A 86 13.54 -20.75 -11.44
C THR A 86 13.69 -21.53 -10.14
N LEU A 87 12.60 -22.17 -9.71
CA LEU A 87 12.58 -23.11 -8.59
C LEU A 87 12.07 -24.46 -9.09
N THR A 88 12.77 -25.54 -8.74
CA THR A 88 12.40 -26.91 -9.16
C THR A 88 12.23 -27.80 -7.93
N LEU A 89 11.21 -28.68 -7.97
CA LEU A 89 10.94 -29.69 -6.96
C LEU A 89 10.63 -31.02 -7.64
N ASP A 90 11.36 -32.07 -7.25
CA ASP A 90 11.05 -33.45 -7.62
C ASP A 90 10.30 -34.10 -6.46
N ALA A 91 9.03 -34.47 -6.67
CA ALA A 91 8.20 -35.10 -5.65
C ALA A 91 8.48 -36.61 -5.52
N ALA A 92 8.02 -37.20 -4.42
CA ALA A 92 8.27 -38.61 -4.10
C ALA A 92 7.63 -39.61 -5.09
N ASP A 93 6.58 -39.19 -5.79
CA ASP A 93 5.89 -39.94 -6.84
C ASP A 93 6.62 -39.90 -8.19
N GLY A 94 7.67 -39.07 -8.31
CA GLY A 94 8.45 -38.85 -9.53
C GLY A 94 7.96 -37.69 -10.39
N THR A 95 6.95 -36.94 -9.95
CA THR A 95 6.49 -35.73 -10.62
C THR A 95 7.48 -34.59 -10.40
N THR A 96 7.82 -33.86 -11.46
CA THR A 96 8.67 -32.67 -11.37
C THR A 96 7.83 -31.40 -11.53
N PHE A 97 7.98 -30.48 -10.59
CA PHE A 97 7.38 -29.15 -10.61
C PHE A 97 8.47 -28.12 -10.87
N THR A 98 8.25 -27.23 -11.84
CA THR A 98 9.16 -26.12 -12.14
C THR A 98 8.38 -24.82 -12.15
N LEU A 99 8.72 -23.91 -11.24
CA LEU A 99 8.18 -22.56 -11.18
C LEU A 99 9.21 -21.61 -11.83
N ASP A 100 8.84 -21.05 -12.97
CA ASP A 100 9.61 -20.02 -13.66
C ASP A 100 9.02 -18.64 -13.33
N VAL A 101 9.81 -17.83 -12.64
CA VAL A 101 9.48 -16.45 -12.24
C VAL A 101 10.16 -15.49 -13.21
N PRO A 102 9.40 -14.76 -14.04
CA PRO A 102 9.96 -13.74 -14.93
C PRO A 102 10.69 -12.61 -14.19
N ALA A 103 11.48 -11.84 -14.94
CA ALA A 103 12.04 -10.60 -14.43
C ALA A 103 10.93 -9.57 -14.16
N ASP A 104 11.15 -8.71 -13.17
CA ASP A 104 10.21 -7.68 -12.71
C ASP A 104 8.84 -8.23 -12.22
N SER A 105 8.74 -9.54 -11.96
CA SER A 105 7.52 -10.14 -11.39
C SER A 105 7.31 -9.81 -9.90
N LEU A 106 8.39 -9.50 -9.17
CA LEU A 106 8.34 -9.22 -7.73
C LEU A 106 8.65 -7.74 -7.47
N ARG A 107 7.95 -7.13 -6.50
CA ARG A 107 8.24 -5.76 -6.05
C ARG A 107 9.48 -5.65 -5.16
N PHE A 108 9.81 -6.75 -4.49
CA PHE A 108 10.98 -6.89 -3.64
C PHE A 108 11.48 -8.34 -3.66
N PRO A 109 12.80 -8.58 -3.48
CA PRO A 109 13.33 -9.92 -3.38
C PRO A 109 12.69 -10.69 -2.22
N ALA A 110 12.35 -11.97 -2.44
CA ALA A 110 11.66 -12.79 -1.46
C ALA A 110 12.17 -14.25 -1.47
N GLU A 111 12.05 -14.93 -0.32
CA GLU A 111 12.22 -16.37 -0.23
C GLU A 111 10.93 -17.05 -0.68
N ILE A 112 11.00 -17.84 -1.75
CA ILE A 112 9.89 -18.62 -2.27
C ILE A 112 10.10 -20.07 -1.87
N THR A 113 9.07 -20.68 -1.30
CA THR A 113 9.05 -22.11 -0.94
C THR A 113 7.94 -22.83 -1.71
N MET A 114 8.29 -23.95 -2.32
CA MET A 114 7.39 -24.85 -3.04
C MET A 114 7.40 -26.20 -2.32
N THR A 115 6.24 -26.64 -1.85
CA THR A 115 6.06 -27.90 -1.11
C THR A 115 5.11 -28.82 -1.87
N ALA A 116 5.46 -30.08 -2.07
CA ALA A 116 4.58 -31.03 -2.74
C ALA A 116 3.33 -31.30 -1.90
N VAL A 117 2.19 -31.52 -2.55
CA VAL A 117 0.94 -31.93 -1.90
C VAL A 117 0.77 -33.43 -2.04
N ALA A 118 0.71 -34.15 -0.92
CA ALA A 118 0.59 -35.60 -0.89
C ALA A 118 -0.83 -36.09 -1.19
N ALA A 119 -1.85 -35.33 -0.77
CA ALA A 119 -3.25 -35.63 -1.00
C ALA A 119 -4.12 -34.37 -0.89
N ILE A 120 -5.27 -34.37 -1.56
CA ILE A 120 -6.29 -33.32 -1.44
C ILE A 120 -7.64 -33.99 -1.21
N ASP A 121 -8.20 -33.82 -0.01
CA ASP A 121 -9.56 -34.28 0.27
C ASP A 121 -10.58 -33.33 -0.35
N GLY A 122 -11.72 -33.86 -0.83
CA GLY A 122 -12.85 -33.06 -1.33
C GLY A 122 -12.73 -32.59 -2.78
N LEU A 123 -11.71 -33.05 -3.52
CA LEU A 123 -11.54 -32.70 -4.94
C LEU A 123 -12.64 -33.36 -5.80
N PRO A 124 -13.41 -32.59 -6.60
CA PRO A 124 -14.56 -33.13 -7.34
C PRO A 124 -14.21 -33.63 -8.75
N PHE A 125 -12.93 -33.72 -9.11
CA PHE A 125 -12.47 -34.00 -10.48
C PHE A 125 -12.21 -35.50 -10.76
N GLY A 126 -12.87 -36.39 -10.01
CA GLY A 126 -12.75 -37.84 -10.13
C GLY A 126 -11.78 -38.48 -9.11
N ASP A 127 -11.61 -39.80 -9.22
CA ASP A 127 -10.76 -40.61 -8.33
C ASP A 127 -9.28 -40.71 -8.80
N GLY A 128 -8.90 -39.91 -9.80
CA GLY A 128 -7.55 -39.90 -10.39
C GLY A 128 -6.50 -39.23 -9.49
N PRO A 129 -5.20 -39.42 -9.79
CA PRO A 129 -4.15 -38.68 -9.08
C PRO A 129 -4.27 -37.18 -9.34
N ALA A 130 -4.01 -36.39 -8.29
CA ALA A 130 -3.85 -34.94 -8.36
C ALA A 130 -2.39 -34.60 -8.04
N TYR A 131 -1.71 -33.94 -8.97
CA TYR A 131 -0.34 -33.51 -8.82
C TYR A 131 -0.33 -32.02 -8.49
N ALA A 132 0.04 -31.68 -7.26
CA ALA A 132 -0.07 -30.32 -6.78
C ALA A 132 1.09 -29.90 -5.89
N VAL A 133 1.28 -28.59 -5.79
CA VAL A 133 2.22 -27.91 -4.89
C VAL A 133 1.52 -26.80 -4.12
N ASP A 134 2.03 -26.52 -2.93
CA ASP A 134 1.69 -25.34 -2.12
C ASP A 134 2.85 -24.34 -2.19
N LEU A 135 2.55 -23.09 -2.57
CA LEU A 135 3.52 -22.00 -2.70
C LEU A 135 3.44 -21.05 -1.51
N GLN A 136 4.60 -20.73 -0.95
CA GLN A 136 4.75 -19.83 0.20
C GLN A 136 5.78 -18.71 -0.08
N PRO A 137 5.58 -17.50 0.47
CA PRO A 137 4.53 -17.11 1.43
C PRO A 137 3.16 -16.92 0.76
N SER A 138 2.09 -17.41 1.41
CA SER A 138 0.73 -17.32 0.88
C SER A 138 0.31 -15.86 0.64
N GLY A 139 -0.41 -15.63 -0.46
CA GLY A 139 -0.94 -14.31 -0.80
C GLY A 139 0.06 -13.33 -1.43
N LEU A 140 1.34 -13.70 -1.59
CA LEU A 140 2.27 -12.91 -2.41
C LEU A 140 1.73 -12.83 -3.84
N ILE A 141 1.73 -11.64 -4.44
CA ILE A 141 1.21 -11.38 -5.79
C ILE A 141 2.38 -11.11 -6.73
N PHE A 142 2.33 -11.66 -7.94
CA PHE A 142 3.25 -11.32 -9.00
C PHE A 142 2.69 -10.18 -9.86
N ASP A 143 3.51 -9.17 -10.17
CA ASP A 143 3.13 -8.10 -11.11
C ASP A 143 3.12 -8.65 -12.56
N VAL A 144 4.01 -9.60 -12.87
CA VAL A 144 4.00 -10.39 -14.11
C VAL A 144 3.84 -11.87 -13.75
N PRO A 145 2.78 -12.56 -14.21
CA PRO A 145 2.48 -13.93 -13.80
C PRO A 145 3.67 -14.88 -13.98
N ALA A 146 3.93 -15.71 -12.97
CA ALA A 146 4.88 -16.81 -13.08
C ALA A 146 4.26 -17.99 -13.82
N THR A 147 5.09 -18.92 -14.32
CA THR A 147 4.60 -20.15 -14.94
C THR A 147 4.99 -21.36 -14.10
N LEU A 148 4.00 -22.14 -13.67
CA LEU A 148 4.23 -23.44 -13.05
C LEU A 148 4.07 -24.53 -14.10
N THR A 149 5.16 -25.18 -14.46
CA THR A 149 5.17 -26.37 -15.31
C THR A 149 5.15 -27.63 -14.44
N ILE A 150 4.21 -28.53 -14.71
CA ILE A 150 4.05 -29.80 -14.03
C ILE A 150 4.40 -30.90 -15.03
N THR A 151 5.36 -31.75 -14.69
CA THR A 151 5.70 -32.95 -15.46
C THR A 151 5.33 -34.18 -14.63
N PRO A 152 4.10 -34.71 -14.78
CA PRO A 152 3.65 -35.90 -14.06
C PRO A 152 4.54 -37.11 -14.33
N ALA A 153 4.74 -37.94 -13.31
CA ALA A 153 5.43 -39.22 -13.47
C ALA A 153 4.71 -40.17 -14.45
N GLU A 154 3.38 -40.14 -14.43
CA GLU A 154 2.50 -40.81 -15.39
C GLU A 154 1.83 -39.75 -16.29
N PRO A 155 2.07 -39.76 -17.62
CA PRO A 155 1.47 -38.80 -18.53
C PRO A 155 -0.06 -38.75 -18.41
N ILE A 156 -0.60 -37.53 -18.40
CA ILE A 156 -2.05 -37.26 -18.45
C ILE A 156 -2.39 -36.89 -19.90
N ASP A 157 -3.37 -37.58 -20.50
CA ASP A 157 -3.84 -37.24 -21.84
C ASP A 157 -4.41 -35.81 -21.84
N VAL A 158 -4.23 -35.10 -22.95
CA VAL A 158 -4.55 -33.66 -23.04
C VAL A 158 -6.00 -33.35 -22.63
N ASP A 159 -6.95 -34.17 -23.07
CA ASP A 159 -8.38 -34.06 -22.75
C ASP A 159 -8.73 -34.44 -21.31
N GLU A 160 -7.79 -35.03 -20.56
CA GLU A 160 -7.91 -35.40 -19.16
C GLU A 160 -7.17 -34.43 -18.20
N GLN A 161 -6.56 -33.36 -18.73
CA GLN A 161 -5.81 -32.38 -17.92
C GLN A 161 -6.76 -31.32 -17.36
N LEU A 162 -6.97 -31.34 -16.04
CA LEU A 162 -7.74 -30.31 -15.32
C LEU A 162 -6.84 -29.52 -14.38
N PRO A 163 -6.33 -28.35 -14.79
CA PRO A 163 -5.58 -27.47 -13.90
C PRO A 163 -6.53 -26.83 -12.88
N PHE A 164 -6.11 -26.80 -11.62
CA PHE A 164 -6.88 -26.23 -10.51
C PHE A 164 -5.98 -25.43 -9.58
N THR A 165 -6.60 -24.54 -8.82
CA THR A 165 -5.95 -23.78 -7.75
C THR A 165 -6.82 -23.78 -6.51
N TYR A 166 -6.19 -23.66 -5.34
CA TYR A 166 -6.90 -23.51 -4.08
C TYR A 166 -6.26 -22.45 -3.18
N GLN A 167 -7.11 -21.69 -2.49
CA GLN A 167 -6.70 -20.72 -1.47
C GLN A 167 -7.37 -21.08 -0.14
N GLY A 168 -6.57 -21.55 0.82
CA GLY A 168 -7.12 -22.19 2.02
C GLY A 168 -7.92 -23.44 1.65
N SER A 169 -9.25 -23.36 1.78
CA SER A 169 -10.16 -24.44 1.37
C SER A 169 -10.94 -24.17 0.09
N GLU A 170 -10.89 -22.95 -0.45
CA GLU A 170 -11.59 -22.58 -1.68
C GLU A 170 -10.91 -23.22 -2.88
N LEU A 171 -11.70 -23.81 -3.80
CA LEU A 171 -11.23 -24.45 -5.03
C LEU A 171 -11.80 -23.74 -6.26
N THR A 172 -10.96 -23.47 -7.25
CA THR A 172 -11.34 -22.99 -8.59
C THR A 172 -10.52 -23.68 -9.68
N ILE A 173 -10.95 -23.55 -10.93
CA ILE A 173 -10.13 -23.94 -12.09
C ILE A 173 -9.00 -22.92 -12.26
N ALA A 174 -7.77 -23.41 -12.44
CA ALA A 174 -6.62 -22.55 -12.63
C ALA A 174 -6.46 -22.17 -14.10
N ARG A 175 -5.87 -21.00 -14.35
CA ARG A 175 -5.62 -20.54 -15.72
C ARG A 175 -4.51 -21.38 -16.35
N PRO A 176 -4.77 -22.05 -17.48
CA PRO A 176 -3.70 -22.75 -18.19
C PRO A 176 -2.78 -21.74 -18.87
N SER A 177 -1.48 -22.01 -18.91
CA SER A 177 -0.58 -21.28 -19.81
C SER A 177 -0.93 -21.64 -21.25
N MET A 178 -0.97 -20.67 -22.16
CA MET A 178 -1.21 -20.90 -23.59
C MET A 178 0.09 -20.94 -24.42
N GLU A 179 1.25 -20.78 -23.79
CA GLU A 179 2.53 -20.56 -24.47
C GLU A 179 3.36 -21.83 -24.72
N THR A 180 3.15 -22.86 -23.89
CA THR A 180 3.85 -24.14 -23.96
C THR A 180 2.86 -25.27 -24.27
N PRO A 181 3.25 -26.39 -24.90
CA PRO A 181 2.43 -27.61 -24.95
C PRO A 181 2.46 -28.46 -23.67
N ASP A 182 3.36 -28.16 -22.73
CA ASP A 182 3.47 -28.89 -21.45
C ASP A 182 2.29 -28.60 -20.52
N VAL A 183 2.08 -29.41 -19.48
CA VAL A 183 1.06 -29.10 -18.47
C VAL A 183 1.53 -27.91 -17.65
N ALA A 184 1.02 -26.72 -17.95
CA ALA A 184 1.50 -25.48 -17.37
C ALA A 184 0.35 -24.55 -16.95
N ILE A 185 0.55 -23.85 -15.84
CA ILE A 185 -0.42 -22.99 -15.18
C ILE A 185 0.19 -21.61 -15.00
N GLU A 186 -0.60 -20.56 -15.27
CA GLU A 186 -0.22 -19.18 -14.91
C GLU A 186 -0.48 -18.95 -13.42
N VAL A 187 0.55 -18.48 -12.72
CA VAL A 187 0.55 -18.23 -11.27
C VAL A 187 0.58 -16.72 -11.05
N ASP A 188 -0.58 -16.15 -10.72
CA ASP A 188 -0.73 -14.72 -10.44
C ASP A 188 -0.44 -14.39 -8.96
N HIS A 189 -0.65 -15.36 -8.05
CA HIS A 189 -0.44 -15.19 -6.61
C HIS A 189 -0.05 -16.52 -5.96
N PHE A 190 0.43 -16.47 -4.72
CA PHE A 190 0.91 -17.65 -4.00
C PHE A 190 -0.24 -18.33 -3.28
N SER A 191 -0.50 -19.56 -3.71
CA SER A 191 -1.54 -20.43 -3.20
C SER A 191 -1.19 -21.89 -3.56
N GLY A 192 -2.17 -22.77 -3.51
CA GLY A 192 -2.03 -24.13 -4.02
C GLY A 192 -2.35 -24.21 -5.50
N TYR A 193 -1.54 -24.96 -6.25
CA TYR A 193 -1.74 -25.19 -7.68
C TYR A 193 -1.50 -26.64 -8.04
N GLY A 194 -2.27 -27.17 -8.99
CA GLY A 194 -2.07 -28.52 -9.46
C GLY A 194 -2.83 -28.87 -10.72
N VAL A 195 -2.60 -30.09 -11.19
CA VAL A 195 -3.36 -30.72 -12.27
C VAL A 195 -3.96 -32.03 -11.76
N ALA A 196 -5.26 -32.20 -11.99
CA ALA A 196 -5.96 -33.45 -11.75
C ALA A 196 -6.18 -34.18 -13.06
N LYS A 197 -6.15 -35.52 -13.01
CA LYS A 197 -6.65 -36.35 -14.12
C LYS A 197 -8.17 -36.46 -14.03
N GLY A 198 -8.89 -35.78 -14.94
CA GLY A 198 -10.35 -35.80 -15.02
C GLY A 198 -10.86 -35.08 -16.28
N PHE A 199 -12.17 -35.08 -16.52
CA PHE A 199 -12.76 -34.44 -17.71
C PHE A 199 -13.46 -33.14 -17.37
N LEU A 200 -13.49 -32.19 -18.30
CA LEU A 200 -14.28 -30.95 -18.12
C LEU A 200 -15.77 -31.24 -17.91
N GLY A 201 -16.28 -32.37 -18.41
CA GLY A 201 -17.64 -32.83 -18.13
C GLY A 201 -17.89 -33.15 -16.64
N ASP A 202 -16.85 -33.51 -15.87
CA ASP A 202 -16.93 -33.72 -14.42
C ASP A 202 -17.04 -32.38 -13.68
N VAL A 203 -16.47 -31.31 -14.26
CA VAL A 203 -16.55 -29.95 -13.71
C VAL A 203 -17.97 -29.40 -13.81
N GLU A 204 -18.71 -29.69 -14.90
CA GLU A 204 -20.05 -29.14 -15.17
C GLU A 204 -21.05 -29.34 -14.02
N GLU A 205 -20.97 -30.48 -13.30
CA GLU A 205 -21.86 -30.76 -12.15
C GLU A 205 -21.58 -29.84 -10.95
N VAL A 206 -20.32 -29.47 -10.74
CA VAL A 206 -19.86 -28.71 -9.57
C VAL A 206 -19.53 -27.26 -9.87
N ARG A 207 -19.60 -26.84 -11.13
CA ARG A 207 -19.06 -25.57 -11.62
C ARG A 207 -19.59 -24.32 -10.89
N HIS A 208 -20.90 -24.30 -10.60
CA HIS A 208 -21.56 -23.23 -9.84
C HIS A 208 -21.14 -23.18 -8.35
N ARG A 209 -20.44 -24.21 -7.87
CA ARG A 209 -19.95 -24.37 -6.50
C ARG A 209 -18.44 -24.17 -6.39
N LEU A 210 -17.75 -23.90 -7.49
CA LEU A 210 -16.32 -23.57 -7.51
C LEU A 210 -16.14 -22.07 -7.35
N GLY A 211 -15.46 -21.64 -6.28
CA GLY A 211 -15.35 -20.24 -5.90
C GLY A 211 -16.36 -19.81 -4.82
N GLU A 212 -15.88 -19.02 -3.85
CA GLU A 212 -16.70 -18.57 -2.71
C GLU A 212 -17.61 -17.39 -3.07
N ASP A 213 -17.16 -16.51 -3.95
CA ASP A 213 -17.92 -15.34 -4.41
C ASP A 213 -18.24 -15.38 -5.92
N ALA A 214 -19.06 -14.42 -6.36
CA ALA A 214 -19.50 -14.34 -7.75
C ALA A 214 -18.33 -14.15 -8.74
N LEU A 215 -17.33 -13.35 -8.40
CA LEU A 215 -16.18 -13.11 -9.27
C LEU A 215 -15.36 -14.39 -9.41
N ARG A 216 -15.04 -15.06 -8.30
CA ARG A 216 -14.28 -16.32 -8.29
C ARG A 216 -14.99 -17.43 -9.06
N ARG A 217 -16.32 -17.50 -8.99
CA ARG A 217 -17.13 -18.41 -9.83
C ARG A 217 -16.97 -18.11 -11.32
N ILE A 218 -17.14 -16.84 -11.70
CA ILE A 218 -17.03 -16.46 -13.12
C ILE A 218 -15.60 -16.67 -13.63
N GLU A 219 -14.58 -16.33 -12.85
CA GLU A 219 -13.17 -16.58 -13.19
C GLU A 219 -12.89 -18.07 -13.38
N SER A 220 -13.43 -18.93 -12.51
CA SER A 220 -13.31 -20.38 -12.63
C SER A 220 -13.91 -20.90 -13.95
N GLU A 221 -15.03 -20.33 -14.41
CA GLU A 221 -15.66 -20.71 -15.68
C GLU A 221 -14.89 -20.19 -16.89
N ILE A 222 -14.39 -18.96 -16.82
CA ILE A 222 -13.48 -18.42 -17.84
C ILE A 222 -12.28 -19.35 -17.96
N ASN A 223 -11.67 -19.76 -16.85
CA ASN A 223 -10.54 -20.67 -16.85
C ASN A 223 -10.91 -22.05 -17.41
N ALA A 224 -12.09 -22.60 -17.09
CA ALA A 224 -12.57 -23.84 -17.70
C ALA A 224 -12.72 -23.73 -19.22
N PHE A 225 -13.20 -22.58 -19.70
CA PHE A 225 -13.27 -22.28 -21.13
C PHE A 225 -11.87 -22.18 -21.77
N LEU A 226 -10.90 -21.56 -21.09
CA LEU A 226 -9.50 -21.52 -21.53
C LEU A 226 -8.86 -22.91 -21.59
N VAL A 227 -9.15 -23.78 -20.62
CA VAL A 227 -8.68 -25.18 -20.63
C VAL A 227 -9.24 -25.90 -21.85
N ALA A 228 -10.53 -25.72 -22.16
CA ALA A 228 -11.15 -26.33 -23.34
C ALA A 228 -10.47 -25.88 -24.64
N GLU A 229 -10.23 -24.58 -24.81
CA GLU A 229 -9.56 -24.06 -26.01
C GLU A 229 -8.11 -24.54 -26.13
N ARG A 230 -7.40 -24.64 -25.01
CA ARG A 230 -6.05 -25.21 -24.99
C ARG A 230 -6.06 -26.67 -25.46
N GLN A 231 -7.00 -27.47 -24.95
CA GLN A 231 -7.14 -28.87 -25.36
C GLN A 231 -7.44 -28.99 -26.86
N ARG A 232 -8.32 -28.13 -27.40
CA ARG A 232 -8.60 -28.03 -28.84
C ARG A 232 -7.34 -27.70 -29.65
N GLU A 233 -6.58 -26.70 -29.22
CA GLU A 233 -5.35 -26.28 -29.88
C GLU A 233 -4.31 -27.42 -29.92
N LEU A 234 -4.10 -28.10 -28.79
CA LEU A 234 -3.17 -29.23 -28.68
C LEU A 234 -3.65 -30.46 -29.47
N ALA A 235 -4.96 -30.63 -29.64
CA ALA A 235 -5.56 -31.63 -30.52
C ALA A 235 -5.48 -31.23 -32.02
N GLY A 236 -5.04 -30.01 -32.34
CA GLY A 236 -4.98 -29.49 -33.71
C GLY A 236 -6.34 -29.09 -34.29
N GLU A 237 -7.33 -28.85 -33.44
CA GLU A 237 -8.65 -28.36 -33.83
C GLU A 237 -8.63 -26.85 -34.09
N GLU A 238 -9.58 -26.35 -34.89
CA GLU A 238 -9.76 -24.90 -35.02
C GLU A 238 -10.30 -24.29 -33.71
N PRO A 239 -9.90 -23.04 -33.39
CA PRO A 239 -10.45 -22.33 -32.23
C PRO A 239 -11.98 -22.28 -32.25
N ASN A 240 -12.59 -22.24 -31.07
CA ASN A 240 -14.04 -22.15 -30.98
C ASN A 240 -14.56 -20.89 -31.69
N PRO A 241 -15.45 -21.03 -32.68
CA PRO A 241 -15.96 -19.91 -33.45
C PRO A 241 -16.75 -18.90 -32.60
N GLU A 242 -17.23 -19.30 -31.42
CA GLU A 242 -17.99 -18.48 -30.48
C GLU A 242 -17.10 -17.81 -29.43
N TRP A 243 -15.77 -17.95 -29.48
CA TRP A 243 -14.83 -17.38 -28.49
C TRP A 243 -15.15 -15.93 -28.10
N GLY A 244 -15.28 -15.04 -29.10
CA GLY A 244 -15.53 -13.63 -28.84
C GLY A 244 -16.89 -13.36 -28.18
N ASP A 245 -17.92 -14.10 -28.57
CA ASP A 245 -19.26 -13.97 -28.01
C ASP A 245 -19.30 -14.54 -26.58
N ARG A 246 -18.64 -15.67 -26.31
CA ARG A 246 -18.50 -16.25 -24.97
C ARG A 246 -17.76 -15.33 -24.01
N MET A 247 -16.62 -14.77 -24.44
CA MET A 247 -15.90 -13.82 -23.62
C MET A 247 -16.77 -12.60 -23.29
N ARG A 248 -17.49 -12.05 -24.27
CA ARG A 248 -18.43 -10.93 -24.03
C ARG A 248 -19.51 -11.30 -23.01
N GLU A 249 -20.12 -12.49 -23.11
CA GLU A 249 -21.12 -12.97 -22.13
C GLU A 249 -20.57 -12.99 -20.70
N TYR A 250 -19.32 -13.40 -20.50
CA TYR A 250 -18.68 -13.38 -19.18
C TYR A 250 -18.40 -11.95 -18.68
N PHE A 251 -17.92 -11.06 -19.54
CA PHE A 251 -17.73 -9.65 -19.14
C PHE A 251 -19.07 -9.00 -18.75
N GLU A 252 -20.13 -9.19 -19.54
CA GLU A 252 -21.47 -8.70 -19.21
C GLU A 252 -22.01 -9.30 -17.90
N GLN A 253 -21.62 -10.53 -17.57
CA GLN A 253 -21.94 -11.13 -16.27
C GLN A 253 -21.17 -10.49 -15.12
N ILE A 254 -19.84 -10.31 -15.24
CA ILE A 254 -19.01 -9.64 -14.23
C ILE A 254 -19.52 -8.23 -13.97
N GLU A 255 -19.89 -7.50 -15.03
CA GLU A 255 -20.47 -6.17 -14.92
C GLU A 255 -21.72 -6.20 -14.04
N ARG A 256 -22.70 -7.04 -14.38
CA ARG A 256 -23.98 -7.13 -13.67
C ARG A 256 -23.87 -7.64 -12.23
N GLU A 257 -22.98 -8.60 -11.98
CA GLU A 257 -22.98 -9.37 -10.73
C GLU A 257 -21.86 -8.98 -9.77
N VAL A 258 -20.85 -8.23 -10.24
CA VAL A 258 -19.70 -7.79 -9.43
C VAL A 258 -19.55 -6.27 -9.48
N VAL A 259 -19.48 -5.68 -10.67
CA VAL A 259 -19.21 -4.24 -10.82
C VAL A 259 -20.41 -3.42 -10.35
N GLU A 260 -21.61 -3.64 -10.90
CA GLU A 260 -22.82 -2.90 -10.56
C GLU A 260 -23.14 -2.96 -9.05
N PRO A 261 -23.11 -4.12 -8.36
CA PRO A 261 -23.35 -4.17 -6.92
C PRO A 261 -22.30 -3.43 -6.09
N ARG A 262 -21.01 -3.55 -6.42
CA ARG A 262 -19.95 -2.81 -5.73
C ARG A 262 -20.08 -1.31 -5.95
N MET A 263 -20.43 -0.89 -7.16
CA MET A 263 -20.71 0.51 -7.50
C MET A 263 -21.92 1.06 -6.74
N ALA A 264 -22.98 0.26 -6.59
CA ALA A 264 -24.15 0.64 -5.79
C ALA A 264 -23.81 0.78 -4.29
N ALA A 265 -22.89 -0.03 -3.78
CA ALA A 265 -22.41 0.00 -2.40
C ALA A 265 -21.25 0.99 -2.17
N ALA A 266 -20.74 1.66 -3.21
CA ALA A 266 -19.54 2.51 -3.13
C ALA A 266 -19.66 3.63 -2.08
N GLY A 267 -20.89 4.13 -1.86
CA GLY A 267 -21.19 5.16 -0.87
C GLY A 267 -21.49 4.64 0.54
N GLU A 268 -21.40 3.33 0.81
CA GLU A 268 -21.71 2.78 2.14
C GLU A 268 -20.55 2.95 3.13
N SER A 269 -19.31 3.00 2.65
CA SER A 269 -18.10 3.30 3.43
C SER A 269 -16.93 3.68 2.53
N CYS A 270 -15.86 4.25 3.09
CA CYS A 270 -14.62 4.50 2.35
C CYS A 270 -14.05 3.20 1.77
N ALA A 271 -14.06 2.12 2.56
CA ALA A 271 -13.57 0.81 2.12
C ALA A 271 -14.37 0.25 0.94
N ALA A 272 -15.70 0.36 0.98
CA ALA A 272 -16.56 -0.04 -0.12
C ALA A 272 -16.32 0.82 -1.37
N GLY A 273 -16.15 2.13 -1.21
CA GLY A 273 -15.84 3.05 -2.29
C GLY A 273 -14.50 2.75 -2.98
N ARG A 274 -13.45 2.47 -2.21
CA ARG A 274 -12.14 2.04 -2.73
C ARG A 274 -12.25 0.73 -3.50
N LEU A 275 -12.91 -0.28 -2.92
CA LEU A 275 -13.12 -1.56 -3.57
C LEU A 275 -13.88 -1.41 -4.89
N ALA A 276 -14.91 -0.55 -4.92
CA ALA A 276 -15.67 -0.26 -6.14
C ALA A 276 -14.79 0.41 -7.22
N ALA A 277 -13.96 1.39 -6.82
CA ALA A 277 -13.03 2.08 -7.71
C ALA A 277 -12.04 1.11 -8.37
N GLU A 278 -11.37 0.30 -7.54
CA GLU A 278 -10.39 -0.69 -7.98
C GLU A 278 -11.04 -1.72 -8.92
N THR A 279 -12.23 -2.22 -8.55
CA THR A 279 -12.99 -3.16 -9.38
C THR A 279 -13.36 -2.56 -10.73
N HIS A 280 -13.92 -1.35 -10.75
CA HIS A 280 -14.37 -0.71 -11.97
C HIS A 280 -13.19 -0.39 -12.89
N LEU A 281 -12.10 0.18 -12.38
CA LEU A 281 -10.94 0.54 -13.19
C LEU A 281 -10.25 -0.70 -13.77
N GLY A 282 -10.09 -1.75 -12.97
CA GLY A 282 -9.57 -3.04 -13.45
C GLY A 282 -10.45 -3.64 -14.54
N PHE A 283 -11.77 -3.69 -14.31
CA PHE A 283 -12.73 -4.21 -15.28
C PHE A 283 -12.78 -3.40 -16.58
N ALA A 284 -12.84 -2.06 -16.48
CA ALA A 284 -12.87 -1.16 -17.64
C ALA A 284 -11.62 -1.30 -18.50
N ARG A 285 -10.45 -1.41 -17.86
CA ARG A 285 -9.19 -1.69 -18.56
C ARG A 285 -9.27 -3.04 -19.27
N GLN A 286 -9.76 -4.07 -18.58
CA GLN A 286 -9.83 -5.42 -19.12
C GLN A 286 -10.78 -5.54 -20.31
N TRP A 287 -11.94 -4.89 -20.21
CA TRP A 287 -12.89 -4.73 -21.31
C TRP A 287 -12.22 -4.11 -22.54
N GLN A 288 -11.47 -3.01 -22.34
CA GLN A 288 -10.82 -2.29 -23.44
C GLN A 288 -9.74 -3.15 -24.13
N ILE A 289 -8.89 -3.84 -23.37
CA ILE A 289 -7.82 -4.64 -23.99
C ILE A 289 -8.41 -5.88 -24.67
N THR A 290 -9.42 -6.52 -24.06
CA THR A 290 -9.98 -7.78 -24.58
C THR A 290 -10.90 -7.58 -25.78
N LEU A 291 -11.82 -6.61 -25.71
CA LEU A 291 -12.84 -6.39 -26.74
C LEU A 291 -12.43 -5.30 -27.74
N GLY A 292 -11.44 -4.47 -27.41
CA GLY A 292 -11.05 -3.31 -28.24
C GLY A 292 -12.13 -2.22 -28.25
N GLU A 293 -13.07 -2.28 -27.30
CA GLU A 293 -14.23 -1.39 -27.18
C GLU A 293 -14.03 -0.45 -25.98
N GLU A 294 -14.62 0.75 -26.05
CA GLU A 294 -14.67 1.65 -24.89
C GLU A 294 -15.74 1.15 -23.91
N TYR A 295 -15.40 1.08 -22.62
CA TYR A 295 -16.32 0.62 -21.60
C TYR A 295 -17.38 1.70 -21.31
N PRO A 296 -18.70 1.41 -21.39
CA PRO A 296 -19.73 2.44 -21.44
C PRO A 296 -20.13 3.05 -20.08
N THR A 297 -19.75 2.47 -18.94
CA THR A 297 -20.14 3.01 -17.63
C THR A 297 -19.06 3.92 -17.05
N SER A 298 -19.50 4.94 -16.30
CA SER A 298 -18.65 6.00 -15.79
C SER A 298 -18.59 5.96 -14.27
N TYR A 299 -17.43 5.60 -13.72
CA TYR A 299 -17.13 5.71 -12.28
C TYR A 299 -17.39 7.11 -11.71
N HIS A 300 -17.33 8.16 -12.56
CA HIS A 300 -17.58 9.54 -12.14
C HIS A 300 -18.91 9.75 -11.42
N GLU A 301 -19.92 8.91 -11.67
CA GLU A 301 -21.24 9.05 -11.05
C GLU A 301 -21.22 8.80 -9.53
N VAL A 302 -20.26 8.03 -9.02
CA VAL A 302 -20.16 7.71 -7.58
C VAL A 302 -19.02 8.43 -6.86
N ILE A 303 -18.07 9.03 -7.59
CA ILE A 303 -16.88 9.66 -6.99
C ILE A 303 -17.23 10.72 -5.95
N ASP A 304 -18.22 11.58 -6.21
CA ASP A 304 -18.64 12.60 -5.25
C ASP A 304 -19.14 11.97 -3.93
N THR A 305 -19.88 10.87 -4.04
CA THR A 305 -20.41 10.16 -2.86
C THR A 305 -19.29 9.46 -2.11
N VAL A 306 -18.41 8.74 -2.83
CA VAL A 306 -17.24 8.06 -2.25
C VAL A 306 -16.32 9.07 -1.56
N ALA A 307 -16.04 10.20 -2.20
CA ALA A 307 -15.18 11.23 -1.65
C ALA A 307 -15.79 11.86 -0.39
N SER A 308 -17.08 12.18 -0.41
CA SER A 308 -17.75 12.71 0.78
C SER A 308 -17.75 11.73 1.95
N VAL A 309 -18.10 10.45 1.71
CA VAL A 309 -18.15 9.43 2.76
C VAL A 309 -16.75 9.14 3.29
N CYS A 310 -15.78 8.97 2.41
CA CYS A 310 -14.42 8.66 2.83
C CYS A 310 -13.77 9.80 3.62
N MET A 311 -13.94 11.05 3.18
CA MET A 311 -13.43 12.20 3.94
C MET A 311 -14.09 12.33 5.31
N GLN A 312 -15.38 11.99 5.43
CA GLN A 312 -16.11 12.02 6.70
C GLN A 312 -15.61 10.93 7.66
N GLU A 313 -15.50 9.68 7.22
CA GLU A 313 -15.02 8.56 8.05
C GLU A 313 -13.59 8.80 8.53
N GLU A 314 -12.71 9.26 7.65
CA GLU A 314 -11.29 9.50 8.00
C GLU A 314 -11.14 10.74 8.88
N HIS A 315 -12.03 11.73 8.75
CA HIS A 315 -12.11 12.86 9.69
C HIS A 315 -12.53 12.38 11.08
N GLU A 316 -13.54 11.52 11.19
CA GLU A 316 -13.95 10.92 12.46
C GLU A 316 -12.80 10.15 13.11
N ILE A 317 -12.05 9.35 12.33
CA ILE A 317 -10.85 8.66 12.84
C ILE A 317 -9.78 9.67 13.30
N CYS A 318 -9.57 10.74 12.55
CA CYS A 318 -8.63 11.79 12.97
C CYS A 318 -9.04 12.41 14.31
N VAL A 319 -10.30 12.81 14.46
CA VAL A 319 -10.81 13.49 15.66
C VAL A 319 -10.87 12.56 16.87
N ASP A 320 -11.44 11.37 16.71
CA ASP A 320 -11.74 10.46 17.83
C ASP A 320 -10.54 9.60 18.23
N HIS A 321 -9.63 9.32 17.29
CA HIS A 321 -8.47 8.46 17.50
C HIS A 321 -7.13 9.17 17.30
N HIS A 322 -7.12 10.48 17.09
CA HIS A 322 -5.91 11.30 16.90
C HIS A 322 -4.99 10.82 15.76
N VAL A 323 -5.57 10.18 14.73
CA VAL A 323 -4.83 9.66 13.57
C VAL A 323 -4.74 10.73 12.47
N ILE A 324 -3.74 11.59 12.57
CA ILE A 324 -3.63 12.82 11.77
C ILE A 324 -3.10 12.62 10.34
N HIS A 325 -2.48 11.49 10.04
CA HIS A 325 -1.73 11.29 8.79
C HIS A 325 -2.54 10.62 7.67
N ARG A 326 -3.72 10.07 7.94
CA ARG A 326 -4.54 9.33 6.97
C ARG A 326 -5.33 10.22 6.01
N LEU A 327 -5.84 11.34 6.52
CA LEU A 327 -6.70 12.26 5.77
C LEU A 327 -6.00 13.02 4.62
N PRO A 328 -4.75 13.55 4.78
CA PRO A 328 -4.06 14.28 3.72
C PRO A 328 -3.88 13.52 2.39
N PRO A 329 -3.34 12.27 2.36
CA PRO A 329 -3.14 11.56 1.10
C PRO A 329 -4.47 11.28 0.38
N ILE A 330 -5.56 11.06 1.11
CA ILE A 330 -6.90 10.87 0.55
C ILE A 330 -7.38 12.15 -0.12
N HIS A 331 -7.30 13.29 0.57
CA HIS A 331 -7.64 14.60 -0.01
C HIS A 331 -6.83 14.88 -1.30
N TYR A 332 -5.51 14.65 -1.29
CA TYR A 332 -4.68 14.85 -2.48
C TYR A 332 -5.05 13.91 -3.64
N SER A 333 -5.48 12.69 -3.34
CA SER A 333 -5.97 11.76 -4.35
C SER A 333 -7.24 12.30 -5.04
N PHE A 334 -8.13 12.98 -4.30
CA PHE A 334 -9.33 13.61 -4.84
C PHE A 334 -9.03 14.88 -5.62
N GLU A 335 -8.14 15.75 -5.14
CA GLU A 335 -7.67 16.93 -5.90
C GLU A 335 -7.09 16.49 -7.26
N ARG A 336 -6.23 15.46 -7.27
CA ARG A 336 -5.67 14.91 -8.49
C ARG A 336 -6.74 14.32 -9.40
N SER A 337 -7.70 13.58 -8.84
CA SER A 337 -8.81 13.01 -9.60
C SER A 337 -9.64 14.12 -10.24
N SER A 338 -9.95 15.19 -9.51
CA SER A 338 -10.71 16.32 -10.04
C SER A 338 -9.97 17.02 -11.18
N ALA A 339 -8.66 17.19 -11.05
CA ALA A 339 -7.82 17.76 -12.11
C ALA A 339 -7.74 16.88 -13.37
N LEU A 340 -7.77 15.55 -13.23
CA LEU A 340 -7.63 14.61 -14.34
C LEU A 340 -8.96 14.31 -15.04
N ILE A 341 -10.00 14.10 -14.25
CA ILE A 341 -11.27 13.51 -14.70
C ILE A 341 -12.49 14.36 -14.31
N GLY A 342 -12.29 15.54 -13.69
CA GLY A 342 -13.36 16.48 -13.33
C GLY A 342 -14.23 16.05 -12.16
N ALA A 343 -13.80 15.04 -11.39
CA ALA A 343 -14.49 14.53 -10.21
C ALA A 343 -13.47 14.15 -9.09
N PRO A 344 -13.76 14.41 -7.81
CA PRO A 344 -15.03 14.94 -7.32
C PRO A 344 -15.22 16.44 -7.66
N THR A 345 -16.45 16.90 -7.53
CA THR A 345 -16.83 18.30 -7.77
C THR A 345 -16.15 19.26 -6.79
N GLU A 346 -16.03 20.53 -7.19
CA GLU A 346 -15.43 21.58 -6.35
C GLU A 346 -16.15 21.74 -4.99
N GLU A 347 -17.45 21.47 -4.93
CA GLU A 347 -18.23 21.49 -3.69
C GLU A 347 -17.73 20.42 -2.70
N VAL A 348 -17.53 19.20 -3.18
CA VAL A 348 -16.99 18.09 -2.39
C VAL A 348 -15.52 18.35 -2.00
N LEU A 349 -14.72 18.93 -2.90
CA LEU A 349 -13.34 19.32 -2.58
C LEU A 349 -13.27 20.44 -1.54
N ALA A 350 -14.18 21.41 -1.60
CA ALA A 350 -14.27 22.45 -0.58
C ALA A 350 -14.59 21.87 0.81
N GLU A 351 -15.51 20.90 0.87
CA GLU A 351 -15.81 20.20 2.12
C GLU A 351 -14.64 19.33 2.60
N SER A 352 -13.99 18.62 1.68
CA SER A 352 -12.77 17.84 1.95
C SER A 352 -11.66 18.71 2.56
N ARG A 353 -11.42 19.91 2.01
CA ARG A 353 -10.47 20.88 2.58
C ARG A 353 -10.89 21.31 3.98
N ARG A 354 -12.18 21.61 4.20
CA ARG A 354 -12.68 21.98 5.52
C ARG A 354 -12.43 20.89 6.57
N LEU A 355 -12.72 19.63 6.24
CA LEU A 355 -12.46 18.49 7.13
C LEU A 355 -10.96 18.31 7.38
N LEU A 356 -10.12 18.49 6.36
CA LEU A 356 -8.67 18.42 6.49
C LEU A 356 -8.11 19.51 7.41
N GLU A 357 -8.53 20.77 7.24
CA GLU A 357 -8.13 21.90 8.08
C GLU A 357 -8.68 21.81 9.50
N ASP A 358 -9.78 21.09 9.70
CA ASP A 358 -10.38 20.85 11.00
C ASP A 358 -9.61 19.78 11.79
N CYS A 359 -9.24 18.70 11.11
CA CYS A 359 -8.37 17.64 11.61
C CYS A 359 -6.95 18.13 11.89
N LEU A 360 -6.31 18.87 10.99
CA LEU A 360 -4.91 19.29 11.15
C LEU A 360 -4.77 20.59 11.96
N ARG A 361 -5.27 20.57 13.19
CA ARG A 361 -5.13 21.64 14.18
C ARG A 361 -4.46 21.12 15.44
N PHE A 362 -3.47 21.86 15.89
CA PHE A 362 -2.70 21.49 17.07
C PHE A 362 -2.44 22.70 17.95
N GLU A 363 -2.22 22.42 19.23
CA GLU A 363 -1.56 23.33 20.16
C GLU A 363 -0.12 22.85 20.35
N LEU A 364 0.84 23.73 20.10
CA LEU A 364 2.25 23.49 20.37
C LEU A 364 2.63 24.24 21.65
N GLU A 365 3.05 23.51 22.67
CA GLU A 365 3.63 24.04 23.90
C GLU A 365 5.13 23.73 23.92
N VAL A 366 5.95 24.75 24.17
CA VAL A 366 7.40 24.61 24.25
C VAL A 366 7.90 25.30 25.52
N GLU A 367 8.68 24.57 26.29
CA GLU A 367 9.43 25.11 27.42
C GLU A 367 10.92 24.84 27.22
N VAL A 368 11.73 25.89 27.32
CA VAL A 368 13.17 25.82 27.18
C VAL A 368 13.81 26.39 28.43
N THR A 369 14.72 25.63 29.03
CA THR A 369 15.61 26.12 30.07
C THR A 369 17.03 26.24 29.53
N ALA A 370 17.56 27.42 29.72
CA ALA A 370 18.83 27.89 29.25
C ALA A 370 19.75 28.10 30.44
N ALA A 371 20.83 27.32 30.56
CA ALA A 371 21.81 27.48 31.62
C ALA A 371 23.21 27.67 31.05
N GLY A 372 24.00 28.55 31.65
CA GLY A 372 25.37 28.74 31.21
C GLY A 372 26.28 29.22 32.32
N GLU A 373 27.56 28.94 32.16
CA GLU A 373 28.63 29.41 33.03
C GLU A 373 29.74 29.99 32.16
N THR A 374 30.12 31.23 32.44
CA THR A 374 31.30 31.85 31.82
C THR A 374 32.24 32.37 32.89
N ASP A 375 33.52 32.03 32.73
CA ASP A 375 34.63 32.47 33.57
C ASP A 375 35.66 33.23 32.74
N TRP A 376 35.76 34.54 32.98
CA TRP A 376 36.76 35.42 32.36
C TRP A 376 38.03 35.55 33.23
N GLY A 377 38.17 34.76 34.29
CA GLY A 377 39.28 34.75 35.25
C GLY A 377 39.21 35.83 36.32
N TYR A 378 38.50 36.93 36.07
CA TYR A 378 38.22 38.00 37.05
C TYR A 378 36.74 38.13 37.39
N LEU A 379 35.88 37.42 36.66
CA LEU A 379 34.44 37.40 36.80
C LEU A 379 33.95 36.04 36.33
N ALA A 380 33.22 35.33 37.18
CA ALA A 380 32.46 34.16 36.80
C ALA A 380 30.96 34.48 36.94
N VAL A 381 30.20 34.22 35.88
CA VAL A 381 28.74 34.40 35.84
C VAL A 381 28.13 33.05 35.49
N ARG A 382 27.23 32.60 36.35
CA ARG A 382 26.32 31.51 36.06
C ARG A 382 24.93 32.10 35.83
N SER A 383 24.32 31.81 34.69
CA SER A 383 22.97 32.22 34.32
C SER A 383 22.09 31.00 34.13
N GLU A 384 20.83 31.12 34.53
CA GLU A 384 19.78 30.12 34.28
C GLU A 384 18.47 30.87 34.01
N ASP A 385 17.76 30.50 32.95
CA ASP A 385 16.46 31.09 32.61
C ASP A 385 15.56 30.04 31.96
N THR A 386 14.30 30.02 32.35
CA THR A 386 13.26 29.16 31.76
C THR A 386 12.26 30.05 31.07
N ALA A 387 11.97 29.74 29.81
CA ALA A 387 11.02 30.47 29.01
C ALA A 387 10.06 29.53 28.30
N ARG A 388 8.81 29.96 28.18
CA ARG A 388 7.71 29.17 27.61
C ARG A 388 6.97 29.95 26.54
N PHE A 389 6.49 29.26 25.52
CA PHE A 389 5.44 29.78 24.65
C PHE A 389 4.45 28.68 24.26
N THR A 390 3.24 29.11 23.93
CA THR A 390 2.18 28.25 23.39
C THR A 390 1.62 28.91 22.14
N THR A 391 1.42 28.13 21.08
CA THR A 391 0.86 28.63 19.81
C THR A 391 -0.05 27.61 19.14
N ASP A 392 -1.05 28.10 18.43
CA ASP A 392 -1.86 27.28 17.53
C ASP A 392 -1.04 26.93 16.28
N VAL A 393 -1.17 25.70 15.81
CA VAL A 393 -0.63 25.18 14.56
C VAL A 393 -1.80 24.80 13.67
N VAL A 394 -1.93 25.48 12.53
CA VAL A 394 -3.09 25.33 11.64
C VAL A 394 -2.61 24.99 10.24
N PHE A 395 -3.21 23.97 9.64
CA PHE A 395 -3.00 23.62 8.24
C PHE A 395 -3.88 24.48 7.31
N ASP A 396 -3.31 24.90 6.19
CA ASP A 396 -4.01 25.54 5.07
C ASP A 396 -4.08 24.50 3.94
N ALA A 397 -5.29 23.98 3.68
CA ALA A 397 -5.47 22.92 2.71
C ALA A 397 -5.36 23.41 1.26
N GLU A 398 -5.63 24.69 0.99
CA GLU A 398 -5.44 25.27 -0.34
C GLU A 398 -3.96 25.47 -0.67
N ALA A 399 -3.18 25.95 0.31
CA ALA A 399 -1.73 26.12 0.15
C ALA A 399 -0.92 24.84 0.38
N ILE A 400 -1.57 23.77 0.84
CA ILE A 400 -0.98 22.46 1.14
C ILE A 400 0.22 22.62 2.10
N ARG A 401 0.04 23.40 3.17
CA ARG A 401 1.09 23.66 4.16
C ARG A 401 0.53 24.14 5.48
N PHE A 402 1.32 24.03 6.53
CA PHE A 402 1.04 24.71 7.79
C PHE A 402 1.27 26.22 7.67
N THR A 403 0.38 26.99 8.30
CA THR A 403 0.49 28.45 8.35
C THR A 403 1.42 28.85 9.49
N PRO A 404 2.46 29.66 9.22
CA PRO A 404 3.32 30.16 10.29
C PRO A 404 2.54 31.01 11.29
N THR A 405 2.74 30.77 12.57
CA THR A 405 2.05 31.45 13.68
C THR A 405 3.05 32.04 14.66
N THR A 406 2.80 33.26 15.11
CA THR A 406 3.66 33.98 16.06
C THR A 406 3.00 33.97 17.43
N ALA A 407 3.76 33.58 18.45
CA ALA A 407 3.38 33.63 19.84
C ALA A 407 4.34 34.48 20.67
N THR A 408 3.89 34.90 21.85
CA THR A 408 4.76 35.55 22.82
C THR A 408 5.43 34.48 23.66
N MET A 409 6.76 34.52 23.70
CA MET A 409 7.58 33.73 24.60
C MET A 409 7.93 34.57 25.82
N GLU A 410 7.66 34.04 27.00
CA GLU A 410 7.85 34.72 28.28
C GLU A 410 8.86 33.98 29.14
N SER A 411 9.75 34.72 29.79
CA SER A 411 10.69 34.19 30.79
C SER A 411 10.06 34.19 32.18
N ASP A 412 10.13 33.04 32.86
CA ASP A 412 9.50 32.79 34.16
C ASP A 412 10.42 33.13 35.34
N GLN A 413 11.64 32.59 35.34
CA GLN A 413 12.55 32.64 36.49
C GLN A 413 14.01 32.85 36.05
N PRO A 414 14.34 34.03 35.51
CA PRO A 414 15.73 34.32 35.22
C PRO A 414 16.50 34.40 36.54
N ALA A 415 17.69 33.81 36.57
CA ALA A 415 18.55 33.74 37.74
C ALA A 415 20.01 33.93 37.33
N TYR A 416 20.76 34.63 38.18
CA TYR A 416 22.21 34.76 38.03
C TYR A 416 22.92 34.52 39.35
N ASP A 417 24.05 33.85 39.28
CA ASP A 417 25.04 33.81 40.35
C ASP A 417 26.36 34.39 39.83
N VAL A 418 26.80 35.49 40.46
CA VAL A 418 28.02 36.20 40.07
C VAL A 418 29.09 35.94 41.11
N THR A 419 30.05 35.08 40.75
CA THR A 419 31.21 34.79 41.59
C THR A 419 32.39 35.66 41.13
N ALA A 420 32.51 36.84 41.72
CA ALA A 420 33.68 37.70 41.58
C ALA A 420 34.03 38.36 42.91
N GLY A 421 35.34 38.56 43.16
CA GLY A 421 35.85 39.15 44.39
C GLY A 421 35.35 40.58 44.62
N GLY A 422 34.21 40.71 45.31
CA GLY A 422 33.58 41.98 45.67
C GLY A 422 32.54 42.51 44.67
N CYS A 423 31.99 41.67 43.78
CA CYS A 423 30.89 42.08 42.90
C CYS A 423 29.51 41.60 43.41
N THR A 424 28.48 42.40 43.15
CA THR A 424 27.07 42.05 43.36
C THR A 424 26.27 42.46 42.12
N ALA A 425 25.50 41.53 41.55
CA ALA A 425 24.58 41.80 40.46
C ALA A 425 23.19 42.20 40.98
N GLY A 426 22.49 43.02 40.19
CA GLY A 426 21.05 43.26 40.36
C GLY A 426 20.24 42.01 40.04
N SER A 427 18.97 42.00 40.47
CA SER A 427 18.03 40.96 40.08
C SER A 427 17.76 41.02 38.57
N PRO A 428 17.72 39.88 37.86
CA PRO A 428 17.24 39.85 36.48
C PRO A 428 15.80 40.36 36.39
N GLU A 429 15.46 40.95 35.25
CA GLU A 429 14.09 41.28 34.90
C GLU A 429 13.56 40.22 33.92
N PRO A 430 12.32 39.73 34.12
CA PRO A 430 11.64 38.89 33.12
C PRO A 430 11.56 39.60 31.77
N TRP A 431 11.61 38.83 30.69
CA TRP A 431 11.48 39.34 29.32
C TRP A 431 10.32 38.67 28.58
N SER A 432 9.87 39.33 27.52
CA SER A 432 8.90 38.80 26.57
C SER A 432 9.38 39.08 25.15
N ALA A 433 9.39 38.08 24.27
CA ALA A 433 9.79 38.22 22.87
C ALA A 433 8.88 37.40 21.94
N SER A 434 8.97 37.62 20.63
CA SER A 434 8.18 36.87 19.64
C SER A 434 8.90 35.60 19.23
N ALA A 435 8.25 34.44 19.44
CA ALA A 435 8.63 33.18 18.82
C ALA A 435 7.67 32.86 17.68
N GLN A 436 8.12 32.16 16.64
CA GLN A 436 7.29 31.79 15.50
C GLN A 436 7.37 30.28 15.22
N PHE A 437 6.21 29.63 15.13
CA PHE A 437 6.10 28.35 14.48
C PHE A 437 6.13 28.52 12.96
N LEU A 438 6.92 27.69 12.26
CA LEU A 438 7.12 27.79 10.81
C LEU A 438 6.39 26.66 10.07
N GLU A 439 6.65 25.41 10.44
CA GLU A 439 6.15 24.24 9.74
C GLU A 439 6.25 23.00 10.64
N VAL A 440 5.40 22.00 10.43
CA VAL A 440 5.61 20.64 10.91
C VAL A 440 5.69 19.70 9.71
N ARG A 441 6.62 18.75 9.77
CA ARG A 441 6.77 17.67 8.79
C ARG A 441 6.74 16.33 9.50
N TRP A 442 6.19 15.33 8.85
CA TRP A 442 6.21 13.97 9.36
C TRP A 442 6.42 12.96 8.24
N GLY A 443 6.84 11.76 8.64
CA GLY A 443 6.84 10.57 7.80
C GLY A 443 6.02 9.47 8.42
N VAL A 444 5.54 8.56 7.57
CA VAL A 444 4.82 7.35 7.97
C VAL A 444 5.65 6.14 7.56
N THR A 445 5.56 5.06 8.33
CA THR A 445 6.22 3.80 7.96
C THR A 445 5.79 3.33 6.59
N ASP A 446 6.72 2.76 5.81
CA ASP A 446 6.44 2.22 4.47
C ASP A 446 5.24 1.26 4.49
N TYR A 447 4.46 1.30 3.41
CA TYR A 447 3.27 0.46 3.21
C TYR A 447 3.66 -1.02 3.28
N ASP A 448 3.34 -1.70 4.38
CA ASP A 448 3.14 -3.15 4.39
C ASP A 448 1.66 -3.38 4.06
N ASP A 449 1.38 -4.19 3.04
CA ASP A 449 0.04 -4.47 2.49
C ASP A 449 -0.96 -5.02 3.53
N THR A 450 -0.50 -5.31 4.75
CA THR A 450 -1.30 -5.80 5.87
C THR A 450 -1.72 -4.73 6.89
N LYS A 451 -1.20 -3.50 6.81
CA LYS A 451 -1.55 -2.42 7.75
C LYS A 451 -2.32 -1.29 7.09
N GLU A 452 -3.49 -0.98 7.65
CA GLU A 452 -4.23 0.25 7.37
C GLU A 452 -3.33 1.47 7.56
N LEU A 453 -2.97 2.15 6.47
CA LEU A 453 -2.26 3.45 6.40
C LEU A 453 -1.26 3.66 7.55
N GLY A 454 -0.04 3.11 7.37
CA GLY A 454 1.10 2.97 8.30
C GLY A 454 1.25 3.95 9.48
N GLU A 455 2.03 3.58 10.49
CA GLU A 455 2.18 4.38 11.71
C GLU A 455 3.05 5.63 11.47
N LEU A 456 2.79 6.73 12.20
CA LEU A 456 3.63 7.92 12.15
C LEU A 456 5.03 7.57 12.68
N GLU A 457 6.04 7.64 11.82
CA GLU A 457 7.40 7.17 12.10
C GLU A 457 8.28 8.26 12.74
N TRP A 458 8.20 9.47 12.19
CA TRP A 458 8.99 10.60 12.64
C TRP A 458 8.22 11.89 12.44
N LEU A 459 8.54 12.89 13.28
CA LEU A 459 7.98 14.23 13.23
C LEU A 459 9.10 15.25 13.48
N VAL A 460 9.03 16.39 12.78
CA VAL A 460 9.96 17.51 12.93
C VAL A 460 9.15 18.81 12.95
N VAL A 461 9.35 19.62 14.00
CA VAL A 461 8.72 20.94 14.13
C VAL A 461 9.77 22.01 13.91
N PHE A 462 9.50 22.93 12.98
CA PHE A 462 10.36 24.06 12.66
C PHE A 462 9.91 25.34 13.37
N LEU A 463 10.84 26.01 14.04
CA LEU A 463 10.59 27.19 14.89
C LEU A 463 11.62 28.29 14.62
N ASP A 464 11.16 29.54 14.51
CA ASP A 464 12.02 30.72 14.60
C ASP A 464 11.95 31.27 16.04
N MET A 465 13.05 31.10 16.77
CA MET A 465 13.14 31.48 18.19
C MET A 465 13.68 32.92 18.31
N PRO A 466 13.22 33.70 19.32
CA PRO A 466 13.66 35.08 19.48
C PRO A 466 15.13 35.20 19.91
N ASP A 467 15.79 36.25 19.41
CA ASP A 467 17.03 36.78 19.97
C ASP A 467 16.74 37.54 21.29
N ALA A 468 16.45 36.82 22.37
CA ALA A 468 16.01 37.43 23.64
C ALA A 468 17.15 37.72 24.64
N THR A 469 17.90 38.81 24.52
CA THR A 469 19.07 39.01 25.40
C THR A 469 18.69 39.17 26.88
N LEU A 470 19.25 38.32 27.76
CA LEU A 470 19.11 38.47 29.20
C LEU A 470 20.12 39.53 29.66
N ALA A 471 19.60 40.67 30.14
CA ALA A 471 20.43 41.76 30.64
C ALA A 471 20.66 41.64 32.15
N ILE A 472 21.89 41.87 32.60
CA ILE A 472 22.18 42.12 34.02
C ILE A 472 22.01 43.63 34.23
N PRO A 473 20.95 44.09 34.92
CA PRO A 473 20.59 45.52 34.92
C PRO A 473 21.60 46.39 35.68
N SER A 474 22.35 45.81 36.61
CA SER A 474 23.46 46.49 37.29
C SER A 474 24.49 45.48 37.80
N LEU A 475 25.77 45.82 37.69
CA LEU A 475 26.87 45.08 38.28
C LEU A 475 27.73 46.04 39.11
N VAL A 476 27.76 45.87 40.42
CA VAL A 476 28.57 46.71 41.32
C VAL A 476 29.76 45.91 41.81
N CYS A 477 30.97 46.32 41.43
CA CYS A 477 32.22 45.63 41.80
C CYS A 477 33.11 46.54 42.63
N ASN A 478 33.46 46.14 43.85
CA ASN A 478 34.32 46.90 44.76
C ASN A 478 33.87 48.36 44.97
N GLY A 479 32.56 48.60 44.94
CA GLY A 479 31.95 49.93 45.08
C GLY A 479 31.95 50.80 43.82
N ALA A 480 32.45 50.29 42.70
CA ALA A 480 32.30 50.92 41.39
C ALA A 480 31.07 50.36 40.65
N ASP A 481 30.29 51.26 40.08
CA ASP A 481 29.17 50.91 39.21
C ASP A 481 29.70 50.52 37.83
N GLY A 482 29.48 49.27 37.44
CA GLY A 482 29.84 48.72 36.13
C GLY A 482 28.80 48.99 35.04
N GLY A 483 27.61 49.51 35.40
CA GLY A 483 26.49 49.68 34.48
C GLY A 483 25.80 48.34 34.12
N PRO A 484 24.84 48.37 33.18
CA PRO A 484 24.23 47.16 32.67
C PRO A 484 25.26 46.34 31.89
N PHE A 485 25.24 45.03 32.09
CA PHE A 485 26.09 44.08 31.40
C PHE A 485 25.20 43.12 30.60
N GLU A 486 25.41 43.09 29.29
CA GLU A 486 24.83 42.06 28.43
C GLU A 486 25.68 40.81 28.60
N ASP A 487 25.07 39.76 29.16
CA ASP A 487 25.75 38.47 29.27
C ASP A 487 25.87 37.86 27.86
N PRO A 488 27.08 37.67 27.31
CA PRO A 488 27.26 37.11 25.96
C PRO A 488 26.80 35.65 25.86
N VAL A 489 26.48 35.01 26.98
CA VAL A 489 25.90 33.67 27.05
C VAL A 489 24.41 33.71 26.70
N THR A 490 23.73 34.87 26.67
CA THR A 490 22.26 34.83 26.74
C THR A 490 21.56 34.79 25.39
N SER A 491 20.61 33.83 25.35
CA SER A 491 19.53 33.50 24.40
C SER A 491 19.85 33.07 22.97
N ALA A 492 20.40 33.91 22.10
CA ALA A 492 20.47 33.57 20.66
C ALA A 492 21.28 32.27 20.42
N ALA A 493 22.45 32.16 21.07
CA ALA A 493 23.28 30.96 21.02
C ALA A 493 22.68 29.77 21.80
N ILE A 494 21.83 30.01 22.81
CA ILE A 494 21.20 28.93 23.60
C ILE A 494 20.00 28.34 22.86
N PHE A 495 19.19 29.17 22.21
CA PHE A 495 18.08 28.71 21.39
C PHE A 495 18.58 28.01 20.12
N GLU A 496 19.68 28.47 19.50
CA GLU A 496 20.36 27.72 18.44
C GLU A 496 20.87 26.35 18.91
N LEU A 497 21.20 26.18 20.19
CA LEU A 497 21.59 24.88 20.76
C LEU A 497 20.40 23.99 21.14
N ALA A 498 19.32 24.60 21.60
CA ALA A 498 18.06 23.93 21.93
C ALA A 498 17.38 23.38 20.68
N VAL A 499 17.43 24.17 19.60
CA VAL A 499 16.71 23.96 18.35
C VAL A 499 17.68 24.17 17.18
N PRO A 500 18.67 23.27 17.01
CA PRO A 500 19.65 23.40 15.94
C PRO A 500 18.95 23.37 14.57
N ASP A 501 19.40 24.25 13.67
CA ASP A 501 18.77 24.48 12.37
C ASP A 501 17.28 24.83 12.45
N GLN A 502 16.84 25.46 13.55
CA GLN A 502 15.44 25.84 13.75
C GLN A 502 14.49 24.63 13.77
N ALA A 503 14.95 23.42 14.12
CA ALA A 503 14.12 22.22 14.19
C ALA A 503 14.19 21.48 15.55
N ILE A 504 13.03 21.17 16.14
CA ILE A 504 12.89 20.18 17.21
C ILE A 504 12.78 18.80 16.55
N ARG A 505 13.68 17.89 16.91
CA ARG A 505 13.79 16.53 16.39
C ARG A 505 13.57 15.52 17.52
N ASP A 506 13.61 14.22 17.18
CA ASP A 506 13.55 13.11 18.13
C ASP A 506 12.25 13.09 18.96
N TRP A 507 11.13 13.38 18.29
CA TRP A 507 9.80 13.31 18.89
C TRP A 507 9.41 11.86 19.20
N ASN A 508 8.94 11.63 20.41
CA ASN A 508 8.24 10.42 20.82
C ASN A 508 6.78 10.50 20.39
N ILE A 509 6.39 9.65 19.45
CA ILE A 509 5.03 9.57 18.92
C ILE A 509 4.15 8.77 19.89
N LEU A 510 3.06 9.38 20.33
CA LEU A 510 2.15 8.82 21.35
C LEU A 510 0.80 8.39 20.76
N GLY A 511 0.29 9.10 19.73
CA GLY A 511 -0.95 8.73 19.05
C GLY A 511 -2.24 8.92 19.86
N GLU A 512 -2.21 9.77 20.89
CA GLU A 512 -3.38 10.15 21.70
C GLU A 512 -3.62 11.67 21.56
N GLU A 513 -4.35 12.28 22.51
CA GLU A 513 -4.57 13.73 22.56
C GLU A 513 -3.26 14.52 22.46
N THR A 514 -2.21 14.03 23.13
CA THR A 514 -0.84 14.44 22.82
C THR A 514 -0.33 13.54 21.70
N VAL A 515 -0.14 14.09 20.51
CA VAL A 515 0.30 13.32 19.33
C VAL A 515 1.76 12.95 19.46
N ALA A 516 2.56 13.90 19.92
CA ALA A 516 3.99 13.74 20.07
C ALA A 516 4.53 14.62 21.20
N SER A 517 5.59 14.14 21.83
CA SER A 517 6.38 14.91 22.81
C SER A 517 7.87 14.81 22.48
N ALA A 518 8.63 15.84 22.77
CA ALA A 518 10.08 15.83 22.64
C ALA A 518 10.71 16.35 23.93
N GLU A 519 11.82 15.77 24.34
CA GLU A 519 12.67 16.24 25.42
C GLU A 519 14.10 16.34 24.90
N TRP A 520 14.84 17.35 25.30
CA TRP A 520 16.25 17.49 24.94
C TRP A 520 17.08 17.95 26.13
N ASP A 521 18.37 17.62 26.07
CA ASP A 521 19.40 18.06 27.01
C ASP A 521 20.74 18.12 26.27
N VAL A 522 21.10 19.31 25.82
CA VAL A 522 22.25 19.57 24.94
C VAL A 522 23.24 20.46 25.67
N GLU A 523 24.49 20.02 25.74
CA GLU A 523 25.61 20.83 26.25
C GLU A 523 26.56 21.20 25.11
N ALA A 524 27.00 22.47 25.09
CA ALA A 524 28.00 22.94 24.16
C ALA A 524 28.99 23.92 24.81
N PRO A 525 30.25 23.95 24.34
CA PRO A 525 31.24 24.90 24.83
C PRO A 525 30.98 26.31 24.29
N THR A 526 31.04 27.33 25.15
CA THR A 526 30.99 28.75 24.75
C THR A 526 32.42 29.27 24.51
N GLY A 527 33.04 28.79 23.42
CA GLY A 527 34.42 29.16 23.11
C GLY A 527 35.42 28.76 24.20
N THR A 528 36.36 29.64 24.55
CA THR A 528 37.45 29.34 25.51
C THR A 528 37.10 29.58 26.98
N THR A 529 35.91 30.12 27.28
CA THR A 529 35.61 30.71 28.60
C THR A 529 34.42 30.10 29.32
N GLY A 530 33.73 29.09 28.77
CA GLY A 530 32.55 28.57 29.45
C GLY A 530 31.89 27.34 28.84
N GLN A 531 30.79 26.93 29.49
CA GLN A 531 29.88 25.89 29.05
C GLN A 531 28.46 26.43 29.03
N MET A 532 27.66 25.92 28.10
CA MET A 532 26.27 26.25 27.93
C MET A 532 25.48 24.96 27.81
N ARG A 533 24.32 24.91 28.45
CA ARG A 533 23.42 23.79 28.47
C ARG A 533 22.02 24.28 28.16
N SER A 534 21.36 23.63 27.22
CA SER A 534 19.95 23.82 26.92
C SER A 534 19.22 22.52 27.19
N PHE A 535 18.17 22.58 28.00
CA PHE A 535 17.29 21.45 28.20
C PHE A 535 15.85 21.93 28.25
N GLY A 536 14.93 21.08 27.82
CA GLY A 536 13.53 21.48 27.71
C GLY A 536 12.66 20.37 27.16
N TRP A 537 11.41 20.73 26.95
CA TRP A 537 10.42 19.83 26.39
C TRP A 537 9.48 20.58 25.46
N ALA A 538 8.87 19.82 24.55
CA ALA A 538 7.81 20.29 23.69
C ALA A 538 6.71 19.23 23.61
N GLU A 539 5.46 19.70 23.58
CA GLU A 539 4.28 18.86 23.38
C GLU A 539 3.48 19.39 22.19
N LEU A 540 3.08 18.49 21.30
CA LEU A 540 2.16 18.76 20.20
C LEU A 540 0.84 18.07 20.52
N ARG A 541 -0.17 18.85 20.91
CA ARG A 541 -1.50 18.35 21.25
C ARG A 541 -2.44 18.51 20.08
N HIS A 542 -3.16 17.44 19.71
CA HIS A 542 -4.16 17.49 18.66
C HIS A 542 -5.44 18.14 19.21
N THR A 543 -5.80 19.28 18.63
CA THR A 543 -6.94 20.10 19.03
C THR A 543 -7.88 20.29 17.84
N PRO A 544 -8.57 19.23 17.41
CA PRO A 544 -9.46 19.32 16.27
C PRO A 544 -10.54 20.37 16.54
N GLY A 545 -10.99 21.09 15.51
CA GLY A 545 -12.06 22.04 15.68
C GLY A 545 -13.35 21.34 16.11
N GLY A 546 -14.01 21.86 17.15
CA GLY A 546 -15.33 21.39 17.53
C GLY A 546 -16.33 21.67 16.40
N ALA A 547 -17.07 20.64 15.99
CA ALA A 547 -18.15 20.72 15.00
C ALA A 547 -19.21 21.79 15.32
#